data_AF-A0A1I1LWV8-F1
#
_entry.id   AF-A0A1I1LWV8-F1
#
_cell.length_a   1.000
_cell.length_b   1.000
_cell.length_c   1.000
_cell.angle_alpha   90.00
_cell.angle_beta   90.00
_cell.angle_gamma   90.00
#
_symmetry.space_group_name_H-M   'P 1'
#
loop_
_entity.id
_entity.type
_entity.pdbx_description
1 polymer ?
#
loop_
_entity_poly.entity_id
_entity_poly.type
_entity_poly.pdbx_seq_one_letter_code
_entity_poly.pdbx_strand_id
1 'polypeptide(L)'
;MENHLKKLFFLLTVTLITIGCILGAVQAQPTSIAQPPVKQDKYIAGLTNTLVLPTAKEVGKKLLTGAVVFVVELDGSLSEIKFTDSIGYGIDEQIINQLKNSKNWTPAMIDGSPMRVSYKLPLRIVLPKRESGVRKPGRLQPRTTI
;
A
#
# COMPACT_ATOMS: atom_id res chain seq x y z
N MET A 1 44.24 -22.98 -40.50
CA MET A 1 42.78 -23.22 -40.65
C MET A 1 42.04 -23.42 -39.32
N GLU A 2 42.72 -23.48 -38.16
CA GLU A 2 42.11 -23.82 -36.87
C GLU A 2 41.29 -22.68 -36.20
N ASN A 3 41.68 -21.42 -36.44
CA ASN A 3 41.03 -20.26 -35.80
C ASN A 3 39.64 -19.95 -36.33
N HIS A 4 39.33 -20.34 -37.58
CA HIS A 4 37.99 -20.13 -38.14
C HIS A 4 36.98 -21.15 -37.61
N LEU A 5 37.42 -22.38 -37.34
CA LEU A 5 36.55 -23.42 -36.77
C LEU A 5 36.23 -23.15 -35.30
N LYS A 6 37.21 -22.65 -34.51
CA LYS A 6 36.98 -22.21 -33.11
C LYS A 6 36.07 -20.99 -33.03
N LYS A 7 36.20 -20.01 -33.95
CA LYS A 7 35.28 -18.86 -34.05
C LYS A 7 33.87 -19.30 -34.42
N LEU A 8 33.72 -20.28 -35.31
CA LEU A 8 32.41 -20.83 -35.70
C LEU A 8 31.76 -21.59 -34.55
N PHE A 9 32.52 -22.37 -33.78
CA PHE A 9 32.02 -23.03 -32.57
C PHE A 9 31.63 -22.04 -31.48
N PHE A 10 32.42 -20.97 -31.29
CA PHE A 10 32.12 -19.90 -30.33
C PHE A 10 30.88 -19.10 -30.74
N LEU A 11 30.65 -18.88 -32.04
CA LEU A 11 29.43 -18.25 -32.54
C LEU A 11 28.20 -19.15 -32.36
N LEU A 12 28.35 -20.47 -32.55
CA LEU A 12 27.28 -21.45 -32.38
C LEU A 12 26.88 -21.63 -30.90
N THR A 13 27.84 -21.63 -29.97
CA THR A 13 27.51 -21.75 -28.53
C THR A 13 26.90 -20.47 -27.96
N VAL A 14 27.36 -19.30 -28.38
CA VAL A 14 26.78 -18.00 -27.94
C VAL A 14 25.35 -17.81 -28.47
N THR A 15 25.04 -18.31 -29.66
CA THR A 15 23.66 -18.29 -30.20
C THR A 15 22.73 -19.30 -29.52
N LEU A 16 23.20 -20.50 -29.18
CA LEU A 16 22.42 -21.48 -28.40
C LEU A 16 22.12 -21.02 -26.97
N ILE A 17 23.06 -20.34 -26.31
CA ILE A 17 22.87 -19.80 -24.94
C ILE A 17 21.87 -18.62 -24.94
N THR A 18 21.89 -17.76 -25.96
CA THR A 18 20.95 -16.63 -26.07
C THR A 18 19.52 -17.07 -26.40
N ILE A 19 19.35 -18.12 -27.21
CA ILE A 19 18.04 -18.71 -27.48
C ILE A 19 17.46 -19.41 -26.23
N GLY A 20 18.31 -19.98 -25.38
CA GLY A 20 17.87 -20.57 -24.09
C GLY A 20 17.44 -19.55 -23.04
N CYS A 21 18.00 -18.34 -23.03
CA CYS A 21 17.70 -17.32 -22.01
C CYS A 21 16.34 -16.61 -22.19
N ILE A 22 15.72 -16.66 -23.38
CA ILE A 22 14.38 -16.06 -23.58
C ILE A 22 13.23 -16.97 -23.13
N LEU A 23 13.53 -18.23 -22.75
CA LEU A 23 12.57 -19.14 -22.10
C LEU A 23 12.60 -18.98 -20.56
N GLY A 24 12.97 -17.78 -20.09
CA GLY A 24 12.96 -17.42 -18.68
C GLY A 24 11.54 -17.10 -18.21
N ALA A 25 10.95 -18.06 -17.47
CA ALA A 25 9.81 -17.91 -16.58
C ALA A 25 8.66 -17.00 -17.07
N VAL A 26 7.63 -17.62 -17.68
CA VAL A 26 6.27 -17.08 -17.62
C VAL A 26 5.84 -17.12 -16.15
N GLN A 27 6.21 -16.11 -15.36
CA GLN A 27 5.54 -15.86 -14.10
C GLN A 27 4.14 -15.37 -14.46
N ALA A 28 3.11 -16.11 -14.04
CA ALA A 28 1.73 -15.66 -14.09
C ALA A 28 1.62 -14.39 -13.24
N GLN A 29 1.81 -13.23 -13.87
CA GLN A 29 1.61 -11.95 -13.22
C GLN A 29 0.11 -11.66 -13.21
N PRO A 30 -0.42 -11.10 -12.10
CA PRO A 30 -1.82 -10.77 -12.05
C PRO A 30 -2.16 -9.78 -13.16
N THR A 31 -3.15 -10.14 -13.96
CA THR A 31 -3.71 -9.31 -15.03
C THR A 31 -4.35 -8.04 -14.45
N SER A 32 -4.82 -8.10 -13.19
CA SER A 32 -5.21 -6.92 -12.40
C SER A 32 -4.78 -7.07 -10.94
N ILE A 33 -4.26 -5.98 -10.35
CA ILE A 33 -3.96 -5.89 -8.92
C ILE A 33 -5.24 -5.76 -8.09
N ALA A 34 -5.17 -6.13 -6.81
CA ALA A 34 -6.25 -5.89 -5.86
C ALA A 34 -6.49 -4.39 -5.66
N GLN A 35 -7.76 -3.99 -5.53
CA GLN A 35 -8.16 -2.58 -5.47
C GLN A 35 -9.05 -2.29 -4.26
N PRO A 36 -8.86 -1.17 -3.56
CA PRO A 36 -9.77 -0.74 -2.51
C PRO A 36 -11.17 -0.40 -3.05
N PRO A 37 -12.20 -0.42 -2.19
CA PRO A 37 -13.59 -0.08 -2.57
C PRO A 37 -13.78 1.35 -3.08
N VAL A 38 -12.81 2.24 -2.81
CA VAL A 38 -12.75 3.60 -3.32
C VAL A 38 -11.33 3.87 -3.80
N LYS A 39 -11.12 4.94 -4.59
CA LYS A 39 -9.76 5.37 -4.99
C LYS A 39 -8.81 5.38 -3.78
N GLN A 40 -7.60 4.85 -3.98
CA GLN A 40 -6.65 4.59 -2.91
C GLN A 40 -6.41 5.79 -1.98
N ASP A 41 -6.24 7.00 -2.54
CA ASP A 41 -6.04 8.21 -1.73
C ASP A 41 -7.22 8.49 -0.78
N LYS A 42 -8.44 8.30 -1.28
CA LYS A 42 -9.66 8.48 -0.48
C LYS A 42 -9.81 7.39 0.57
N TYR A 43 -9.39 6.17 0.24
CA TYR A 43 -9.37 5.05 1.17
C TYR A 43 -8.42 5.34 2.34
N ILE A 44 -7.18 5.74 2.04
CA ILE A 44 -6.18 6.12 3.05
C ILE A 44 -6.65 7.32 3.87
N ALA A 45 -7.21 8.35 3.24
CA ALA A 45 -7.75 9.50 3.94
C ALA A 45 -8.85 9.08 4.93
N GLY A 46 -9.74 8.17 4.52
CA GLY A 46 -10.78 7.59 5.38
C GLY A 46 -10.19 6.88 6.60
N LEU A 47 -9.14 6.08 6.41
CA LEU A 47 -8.44 5.41 7.51
C LEU A 47 -7.84 6.41 8.51
N THR A 48 -7.31 7.53 8.01
CA THR A 48 -6.60 8.51 8.83
C THR A 48 -7.48 9.56 9.50
N ASN A 49 -8.67 9.83 8.97
CA ASN A 49 -9.53 10.93 9.45
C ASN A 49 -10.09 10.70 10.86
N THR A 50 -10.26 9.45 11.26
CA THR A 50 -10.80 9.08 12.58
C THR A 50 -9.69 8.77 13.59
N LEU A 51 -8.43 8.80 13.18
CA LEU A 51 -7.32 8.48 14.07
C LEU A 51 -7.10 9.57 15.11
N VAL A 52 -6.87 9.15 16.35
CA VAL A 52 -6.28 10.02 17.37
C VAL A 52 -4.78 10.12 17.07
N LEU A 53 -4.35 11.31 16.61
CA LEU A 53 -2.96 11.56 16.23
C LEU A 53 -2.24 12.39 17.30
N PRO A 54 -1.00 12.03 17.67
CA PRO A 54 -0.17 12.88 18.53
C PRO A 54 0.26 14.15 17.79
N THR A 55 0.66 15.18 18.52
CA THR A 55 1.17 16.40 17.88
C THR A 55 2.60 16.23 17.41
N ALA A 56 2.99 17.00 16.38
CA ALA A 56 4.38 17.02 15.92
C ALA A 56 5.37 17.45 17.03
N LYS A 57 4.89 18.19 18.04
CA LYS A 57 5.68 18.61 19.21
C LYS A 57 5.92 17.43 20.17
N GLU A 58 4.92 16.59 20.41
CA GLU A 58 5.03 15.39 21.27
C GLU A 58 5.98 14.35 20.67
N VAL A 59 5.86 14.12 19.35
CA VAL A 59 6.67 13.12 18.65
C VAL A 59 8.07 13.65 18.32
N GLY A 60 8.23 14.97 18.21
CA GLY A 60 9.46 15.59 17.69
C GLY A 60 9.69 15.35 16.19
N LYS A 61 8.69 14.80 15.48
CA LYS A 61 8.71 14.56 14.03
C LYS A 61 7.43 15.09 13.40
N LYS A 62 7.52 15.55 12.15
CA LYS A 62 6.35 16.01 11.36
C LYS A 62 5.65 14.87 10.62
N LEU A 63 6.36 13.79 10.32
CA LEU A 63 5.88 12.70 9.50
C LEU A 63 6.05 11.38 10.28
N LEU A 64 4.97 10.63 10.35
CA LEU A 64 4.97 9.23 10.75
C LEU A 64 4.80 8.35 9.51
N THR A 65 5.52 7.24 9.49
CA THR A 65 5.48 6.27 8.39
C THR A 65 5.33 4.89 8.96
N GLY A 66 4.48 4.08 8.34
CA GLY A 66 4.34 2.67 8.66
C GLY A 66 3.82 1.89 7.47
N ALA A 67 3.69 0.58 7.64
CA ALA A 67 3.15 -0.28 6.60
C ALA A 67 2.37 -1.43 7.23
N VAL A 68 1.18 -1.64 6.70
CA VAL A 68 0.31 -2.76 7.03
C VAL A 68 0.30 -3.73 5.86
N VAL A 69 0.44 -5.01 6.16
CA VAL A 69 0.31 -6.11 5.22
C VAL A 69 -0.94 -6.88 5.58
N PHE A 70 -1.74 -7.20 4.59
CA PHE A 70 -2.94 -8.01 4.75
C PHE A 70 -3.15 -8.84 3.48
N VAL A 71 -3.96 -9.87 3.60
CA VAL A 71 -4.36 -10.71 2.48
C VAL A 71 -5.71 -10.23 1.98
N VAL A 72 -5.84 -10.05 0.67
CA VAL A 72 -7.13 -9.87 0.00
C VAL A 72 -7.57 -11.25 -0.48
N GLU A 73 -8.67 -11.74 0.07
CA GLU A 73 -9.25 -13.03 -0.28
C GLU A 73 -10.02 -12.95 -1.61
N LEU A 74 -10.46 -14.10 -2.12
CA LEU A 74 -11.17 -14.23 -3.41
C LEU A 74 -12.50 -13.45 -3.45
N ASP A 75 -13.15 -13.27 -2.30
CA ASP A 75 -14.40 -12.52 -2.13
C ASP A 75 -14.15 -11.03 -1.83
N GLY A 76 -12.88 -10.61 -1.80
CA GLY A 76 -12.48 -9.26 -1.46
C GLY A 76 -12.40 -8.97 0.04
N SER A 77 -12.70 -9.93 0.90
CA SER A 77 -12.52 -9.75 2.35
C SER A 77 -11.03 -9.64 2.70
N LEU A 78 -10.75 -8.97 3.82
CA LEU A 78 -9.37 -8.75 4.28
C LEU A 78 -9.06 -9.70 5.45
N SER A 79 -7.98 -10.46 5.32
CA SER A 79 -7.50 -11.39 6.35
C SER A 79 -6.03 -11.14 6.68
N GLU A 80 -5.52 -11.77 7.75
CA GLU A 80 -4.12 -11.72 8.17
C GLU A 80 -3.51 -10.31 8.28
N ILE A 81 -4.32 -9.35 8.74
CA ILE A 81 -3.91 -7.95 8.85
C ILE A 81 -2.85 -7.81 9.94
N LYS A 82 -1.63 -7.42 9.55
CA LYS A 82 -0.48 -7.22 10.43
C LYS A 82 0.34 -6.00 10.02
N PHE A 83 0.90 -5.29 10.99
CA PHE A 83 1.88 -4.25 10.70
C PHE A 83 3.26 -4.87 10.48
N THR A 84 3.90 -4.57 9.34
CA THR A 84 5.33 -4.86 9.16
C THR A 84 6.20 -3.76 9.75
N ASP A 85 5.72 -2.51 9.63
CA ASP A 85 6.40 -1.33 10.12
C ASP A 85 5.40 -0.54 10.98
N SER A 86 5.49 -0.71 12.30
CA SER A 86 4.61 -0.08 13.29
C SER A 86 4.75 1.44 13.27
N ILE A 87 3.61 2.15 13.33
CA ILE A 87 3.59 3.62 13.45
C ILE A 87 3.76 4.04 14.92
N GLY A 88 3.23 3.24 15.85
CA GLY A 88 3.23 3.51 17.28
C GLY A 88 2.06 4.41 17.73
N TYR A 89 2.13 4.92 18.96
CA TYR A 89 1.17 5.88 19.55
C TYR A 89 -0.30 5.40 19.56
N GLY A 90 -0.53 4.08 19.59
CA GLY A 90 -1.88 3.49 19.55
C GLY A 90 -2.61 3.67 18.21
N ILE A 91 -1.90 4.09 17.15
CA ILE A 91 -2.48 4.26 15.81
C ILE A 91 -2.70 2.91 15.13
N ASP A 92 -1.78 1.97 15.31
CA ASP A 92 -1.81 0.66 14.63
C ASP A 92 -3.10 -0.12 14.93
N GLU A 93 -3.52 -0.15 16.20
CA GLU A 93 -4.74 -0.85 16.63
C GLU A 93 -6.00 -0.22 16.02
N GLN A 94 -6.05 1.11 15.96
CA GLN A 94 -7.17 1.82 15.33
C GLN A 94 -7.24 1.51 13.84
N ILE A 95 -6.10 1.46 13.15
CA ILE A 95 -6.04 1.12 11.72
C ILE A 95 -6.45 -0.34 11.49
N ILE A 96 -5.98 -1.28 12.31
CA ILE A 96 -6.41 -2.69 12.23
C ILE A 96 -7.93 -2.79 12.38
N ASN A 97 -8.50 -2.12 13.38
CA ASN A 97 -9.95 -2.14 13.62
C ASN A 97 -10.74 -1.52 12.46
N GLN A 98 -10.23 -0.44 11.87
CA GLN A 98 -10.88 0.17 10.70
C GLN A 98 -10.79 -0.72 9.46
N LEU A 99 -9.65 -1.37 9.21
CA LEU A 99 -9.50 -2.30 8.09
C LEU A 99 -10.44 -3.50 8.22
N LYS A 100 -10.59 -4.05 9.43
CA LYS A 100 -11.55 -5.14 9.70
C LYS A 100 -13.00 -4.75 9.45
N ASN A 101 -13.35 -3.48 9.67
CA ASN A 101 -14.69 -2.93 9.45
C ASN A 101 -14.86 -2.25 8.08
N SER A 102 -13.85 -2.33 7.22
CA SER A 102 -13.89 -1.68 5.90
C SER A 102 -14.75 -2.49 4.93
N LYS A 103 -15.22 -1.84 3.85
CA LYS A 103 -15.89 -2.55 2.75
C LYS A 103 -14.89 -3.45 2.04
N ASN A 104 -15.38 -4.59 1.53
CA ASN A 104 -14.58 -5.53 0.76
C ASN A 104 -13.85 -4.84 -0.40
N TRP A 105 -12.62 -5.28 -0.62
CA TRP A 105 -11.78 -4.90 -1.73
C TRP A 105 -12.20 -5.66 -2.99
N THR A 106 -11.75 -5.19 -4.14
CA THR A 106 -11.79 -6.00 -5.36
C THR A 106 -10.54 -6.89 -5.37
N PRO A 107 -10.67 -8.22 -5.52
CA PRO A 107 -9.53 -9.12 -5.54
C PRO A 107 -8.65 -8.88 -6.77
N ALA A 108 -7.43 -9.40 -6.73
CA ALA A 108 -6.60 -9.47 -7.92
C ALA A 108 -7.18 -10.49 -8.90
N MET A 109 -6.99 -10.27 -10.20
CA MET A 109 -7.44 -11.17 -11.26
C MET A 109 -6.22 -11.71 -12.00
N ILE A 110 -6.17 -13.02 -12.20
CA ILE A 110 -5.18 -13.69 -13.08
C ILE A 110 -5.98 -14.49 -14.09
N ASP A 111 -5.79 -14.19 -15.37
CA ASP A 111 -6.48 -14.88 -16.48
C ASP A 111 -8.01 -14.96 -16.30
N GLY A 112 -8.59 -13.88 -15.76
CA GLY A 112 -10.05 -13.79 -15.52
C GLY A 112 -10.55 -14.51 -14.27
N SER A 113 -9.67 -15.14 -13.49
CA SER A 113 -10.03 -15.77 -12.21
C SER A 113 -9.57 -14.92 -11.01
N PRO A 114 -10.40 -14.76 -9.95
CA PRO A 114 -9.98 -14.07 -8.75
C PRO A 114 -8.86 -14.85 -8.07
N MET A 115 -7.90 -14.12 -7.49
CA MET A 115 -6.76 -14.71 -6.80
C MET A 115 -6.53 -14.05 -5.45
N ARG A 116 -6.28 -14.89 -4.45
CA ARG A 116 -5.86 -14.48 -3.11
C ARG A 116 -4.46 -13.89 -3.19
N VAL A 117 -4.30 -12.65 -2.75
CA VAL A 117 -3.02 -11.94 -2.83
C VAL A 117 -2.66 -11.25 -1.52
N SER A 118 -1.37 -11.23 -1.20
CA SER A 118 -0.83 -10.42 -0.11
C SER A 118 -0.58 -9.00 -0.61
N TYR A 119 -1.12 -8.01 0.11
CA TYR A 119 -1.04 -6.60 -0.23
C TYR A 119 -0.33 -5.83 0.87
N LYS A 120 0.69 -5.04 0.50
CA LYS A 120 1.40 -4.13 1.40
C LYS A 120 0.91 -2.70 1.17
N LEU A 121 0.23 -2.14 2.16
CA LEU A 121 -0.28 -0.78 2.14
C LEU A 121 0.66 0.16 2.91
N PRO A 122 1.42 1.03 2.21
CA PRO A 122 2.25 2.03 2.87
C PRO A 122 1.38 3.17 3.41
N LEU A 123 1.63 3.56 4.65
CA LEU A 123 0.92 4.62 5.35
C LEU A 123 1.88 5.77 5.67
N ARG A 124 1.51 6.98 5.26
CA ARG A 124 2.26 8.21 5.52
C ARG A 124 1.33 9.22 6.16
N ILE A 125 1.58 9.55 7.42
CA ILE A 125 0.70 10.42 8.22
C ILE A 125 1.47 11.68 8.59
N VAL A 126 0.98 12.82 8.11
CA VAL A 126 1.53 14.13 8.46
C VAL A 126 0.89 14.59 9.76
N LEU A 127 1.72 14.79 10.79
CA LEU A 127 1.25 15.23 12.10
C LEU A 127 0.90 16.72 12.10
N PRO A 128 -0.17 17.11 12.80
CA PRO A 128 -0.52 18.51 12.94
C PRO A 128 0.51 19.24 13.81
N LYS A 129 0.81 20.49 13.45
CA LYS A 129 1.79 21.35 14.16
C LYS A 129 1.24 21.90 15.48
N ARG A 130 -0.08 21.96 15.62
CA ARG A 130 -0.80 22.32 16.85
C ARG A 130 -1.77 21.19 17.15
N GLU A 131 -2.04 20.93 18.42
CA GLU A 131 -3.12 20.05 18.85
C GLU A 131 -4.35 20.35 17.99
N SER A 132 -4.92 19.32 17.34
CA SER A 132 -6.16 19.43 16.57
C SER A 132 -7.29 19.67 17.57
N GLY A 133 -7.32 20.88 18.12
CA GLY A 133 -8.35 21.31 19.02
C GLY A 133 -9.68 21.13 18.30
N VAL A 134 -10.57 20.37 18.94
CA VAL A 134 -11.87 20.92 19.34
C VAL A 134 -12.02 22.34 18.82
N ARG A 135 -12.88 22.53 17.81
CA ARG A 135 -13.31 23.86 17.40
C ARG A 135 -13.76 24.56 18.68
N LYS A 136 -12.98 25.49 19.22
CA LYS A 136 -13.52 26.43 20.20
C LYS A 136 -14.70 27.09 19.48
N PRO A 137 -15.94 27.07 20.02
CA PRO A 137 -17.04 27.76 19.39
C PRO A 137 -16.59 29.20 19.14
N GLY A 138 -16.47 29.54 17.85
CA GLY A 138 -16.03 30.85 17.42
C GLY A 138 -17.05 31.85 17.91
N ARG A 139 -16.66 32.61 18.94
CA ARG A 139 -17.09 33.96 19.30
C ARG A 139 -18.40 34.40 18.63
N LEU A 140 -19.50 34.42 19.39
CA LEU A 140 -20.67 35.24 19.06
C LEU A 140 -20.16 36.63 18.66
N GLN A 141 -20.28 37.00 17.40
CA GLN A 141 -20.10 38.40 17.03
C GLN A 141 -21.24 39.15 17.70
N PRO A 142 -21.00 40.25 18.44
CA PRO A 142 -22.11 41.07 18.91
C PRO A 142 -22.85 41.54 17.66
N ARG A 143 -24.12 41.13 17.54
CA ARG A 143 -25.04 41.68 16.55
C ARG A 143 -25.11 43.16 16.84
N THR A 144 -24.47 43.98 16.00
CA THR A 144 -24.61 45.43 16.09
C THR A 144 -26.08 45.75 15.86
N THR A 145 -26.74 46.17 16.94
CA THR A 145 -28.04 46.81 16.90
C THR A 145 -27.92 48.08 16.05
N ILE A 146 -28.80 48.21 15.06
CA ILE A 146 -29.25 49.50 14.54
C ILE A 146 -30.75 49.52 14.76
#